data_AF-A0A9N7RG45-F1
#
_entry.id   AF-A0A9N7RG45-F1
#
_cell.length_a   1.000
_cell.length_b   1.000
_cell.length_c   1.000
_cell.angle_alpha   90.00
_cell.angle_beta   90.00
_cell.angle_gamma   90.00
#
_symmetry.space_group_name_H-M   'P 1'
#
loop_
_entity.id
_entity.type
_entity.pdbx_description
1 polymer ?
#
loop_
_entity_poly.entity_id
_entity_poly.type
_entity_poly.pdbx_seq_one_letter_code
_entity_poly.pdbx_strand_id
1 'polypeptide(L)'
;MLINSPRFDVYSNDFGWGRPVAVRAGAANAFDGRITISRGLEEGSVEIEACLAEETLSGLEVDKEFMEFAAAMEEGGGSSEMEPMNIDISADSLDCSAVFHVVADVLGFVLFMHQQIPSVLQDITQEFDDLSGEFRELELELAKSEGMALSTRRKQASRRREVKMGIRRLEKVMGCISNLKNALQLVITEVPDVEKISLVLGPSPLRPLHTYELSFPLEKSFSGDFGRTKVAETLSRKAIRTLISMGAGSDSYVGSTKLFLLVKAPSHLSLPLHFLPKRDFRQNKKKVPWRLRFRCRTRDVEMNDQPNDCVGSAGFEESTSKDMIWFQCRHTIKGLACGISPSED
;
A
#
# COMPACT_ATOMS: atom_id res chain seq x y z
N MET A 1 4.80 19.99 14.51
CA MET A 1 5.08 19.32 13.22
C MET A 1 3.78 19.27 12.44
N LEU A 2 3.76 19.79 11.20
CA LEU A 2 2.59 19.73 10.31
C LEU A 2 2.67 18.51 9.40
N ILE A 3 1.61 17.71 9.35
CA ILE A 3 1.55 16.43 8.62
C ILE A 3 0.31 16.45 7.70
N ASN A 4 0.38 15.70 6.59
CA ASN A 4 -0.71 15.52 5.63
C ASN A 4 -0.98 16.76 4.74
N SER A 5 -1.95 16.68 3.83
CA SER A 5 -2.34 17.76 2.92
C SER A 5 -3.87 17.83 2.75
N PRO A 6 -4.50 19.01 2.86
CA PRO A 6 -5.93 19.18 2.63
C PRO A 6 -6.35 19.02 1.16
N ARG A 7 -5.38 18.95 0.25
CA ARG A 7 -5.62 18.71 -1.18
C ARG A 7 -5.76 17.23 -1.51
N PHE A 8 -5.31 16.35 -0.63
CA PHE A 8 -5.44 14.91 -0.83
C PHE A 8 -6.86 14.47 -0.51
N ASP A 9 -7.59 14.02 -1.53
CA ASP A 9 -8.99 13.62 -1.38
C ASP A 9 -9.11 12.19 -0.88
N VAL A 10 -9.02 12.03 0.45
CA VAL A 10 -9.18 10.72 1.09
C VAL A 10 -10.64 10.24 1.10
N TYR A 11 -11.62 11.13 0.92
CA TYR A 11 -13.05 10.78 0.89
C TYR A 11 -13.51 10.21 -0.45
N SER A 12 -12.71 10.37 -1.50
CA SER A 12 -12.96 9.78 -2.83
C SER A 12 -12.91 8.24 -2.83
N ASN A 13 -12.25 7.63 -1.84
CA ASN A 13 -11.99 6.20 -1.81
C ASN A 13 -12.69 5.53 -0.63
N ASP A 14 -13.45 4.47 -0.92
CA ASP A 14 -14.22 3.72 0.06
C ASP A 14 -13.62 2.36 0.44
N PHE A 15 -12.58 1.90 -0.26
CA PHE A 15 -12.02 0.54 -0.16
C PHE A 15 -13.08 -0.60 -0.22
N GLY A 16 -14.25 -0.33 -0.81
CA GLY A 16 -15.39 -1.25 -0.87
C GLY A 16 -16.24 -1.30 0.41
N TRP A 17 -16.15 -0.32 1.31
CA TRP A 17 -16.95 -0.20 2.53
C TRP A 17 -17.97 0.94 2.53
N GLY A 18 -18.05 1.69 1.44
CA GLY A 18 -18.80 2.96 1.36
C GLY A 18 -17.98 4.17 1.79
N ARG A 19 -18.45 5.36 1.38
CA ARG A 19 -17.73 6.63 1.54
C ARG A 19 -17.26 6.85 2.99
N PRO A 20 -16.01 7.28 3.22
CA PRO A 20 -15.54 7.61 4.57
C PRO A 20 -16.38 8.71 5.22
N VAL A 21 -16.61 8.60 6.53
CA VAL A 21 -17.41 9.56 7.30
C VAL A 21 -16.54 10.65 7.94
N ALA A 22 -15.32 10.31 8.36
CA ALA A 22 -14.36 11.21 8.99
C ALA A 22 -12.93 10.72 8.79
N VAL A 23 -11.95 11.61 8.97
CA VAL A 23 -10.51 11.29 8.85
C VAL A 23 -9.84 11.59 10.19
N ARG A 24 -9.34 10.56 10.85
CA ARG A 24 -8.65 10.69 12.14
C ARG A 24 -7.26 10.09 12.06
N ALA A 25 -6.30 10.69 12.74
CA ALA A 25 -4.98 10.12 12.93
C ALA A 25 -5.01 9.10 14.06
N GLY A 26 -4.21 8.04 13.92
CA GLY A 26 -4.11 7.00 14.94
C GLY A 26 -3.36 7.50 16.18
N ALA A 27 -3.79 7.07 17.37
CA ALA A 27 -3.17 7.37 18.66
C ALA A 27 -1.69 6.96 18.74
N ALA A 28 -1.28 5.94 17.98
CA ALA A 28 0.11 5.47 17.92
C ALA A 28 1.13 6.55 17.51
N ASN A 29 0.66 7.64 16.91
CA ASN A 29 1.50 8.75 16.44
C ASN A 29 1.19 10.08 17.16
N ALA A 30 0.43 10.06 18.27
CA ALA A 30 0.12 11.27 19.04
C ALA A 30 1.35 11.72 19.86
N PHE A 31 1.84 12.93 19.61
CA PHE A 31 2.87 13.60 20.41
C PHE A 31 2.60 15.10 20.44
N ASP A 32 3.03 15.77 21.50
CA ASP A 32 2.82 17.21 21.68
C ASP A 32 3.37 18.03 20.49
N GLY A 33 2.57 18.98 20.03
CA GLY A 33 2.86 19.83 18.87
C GLY A 33 2.62 19.15 17.51
N ARG A 34 2.01 17.96 17.44
CA ARG A 34 1.62 17.34 16.17
C ARG A 34 0.32 17.96 15.68
N ILE A 35 0.30 18.41 14.42
CA ILE A 35 -0.88 18.93 13.75
C ILE A 35 -1.04 18.18 12.42
N THR A 36 -2.18 17.55 12.23
CA THR A 36 -2.56 16.86 11.00
C THR A 36 -3.62 17.69 10.29
N ILE A 37 -3.40 18.00 9.02
CA ILE A 37 -4.37 18.72 8.19
C ILE A 37 -4.89 17.80 7.09
N SER A 38 -6.20 17.64 7.06
CA SER A 38 -6.92 16.81 6.08
C SER A 38 -7.95 17.65 5.33
N ARG A 39 -8.38 17.15 4.16
CA ARG A 39 -9.57 17.68 3.49
C ARG A 39 -10.74 17.48 4.46
N GLY A 40 -11.66 18.43 4.57
CA GLY A 40 -12.89 18.23 5.33
C GLY A 40 -13.97 17.55 4.49
N LEU A 41 -15.05 17.10 5.15
CA LEU A 41 -16.13 16.32 4.52
C LEU A 41 -16.92 17.13 3.47
N GLU A 42 -17.04 18.44 3.70
CA GLU A 42 -17.68 19.39 2.79
C GLU A 42 -16.64 19.96 1.81
N GLU A 43 -17.06 20.23 0.57
CA GLU A 43 -16.18 20.82 -0.44
C GLU A 43 -15.64 22.18 0.03
N GLY A 44 -14.32 22.35 -0.01
CA GLY A 44 -13.63 23.57 0.44
C GLY A 44 -13.36 23.64 1.96
N SER A 45 -13.92 22.71 2.75
CA SER A 45 -13.64 22.59 4.18
C SER A 45 -12.28 21.92 4.48
N VAL A 46 -11.75 22.16 5.67
CA VAL A 46 -10.49 21.59 6.17
C VAL A 46 -10.74 21.03 7.56
N GLU A 47 -10.22 19.83 7.83
CA GLU A 47 -10.22 19.21 9.15
C GLU A 47 -8.81 19.28 9.74
N ILE A 48 -8.70 19.77 10.98
CA ILE A 48 -7.43 19.92 11.70
C ILE A 48 -7.51 19.08 12.98
N GLU A 49 -6.58 18.15 13.11
CA GLU A 49 -6.37 17.40 14.33
C GLU A 49 -5.05 17.82 14.96
N ALA A 50 -5.08 18.27 16.22
CA ALA A 50 -3.91 18.72 16.95
C ALA A 50 -3.72 17.90 18.24
N CYS A 51 -2.53 17.31 18.42
CA CYS A 51 -2.11 16.75 19.69
C CYS A 51 -1.22 17.80 20.38
N LEU A 52 -1.72 18.40 21.45
CA LEU A 52 -1.05 19.45 22.21
C LEU A 52 -1.02 19.08 23.69
N ALA A 53 -0.06 19.64 24.42
CA ALA A 53 -0.02 19.54 25.88
C ALA A 53 -1.31 20.12 26.49
N GLU A 54 -1.73 19.54 27.61
CA GLU A 54 -2.98 19.90 28.31
C GLU A 54 -3.05 21.40 28.58
N GLU A 55 -1.95 22.02 29.03
CA GLU A 55 -1.90 23.45 29.31
C GLU A 55 -2.15 24.31 28.06
N THR A 56 -1.73 23.82 26.89
CA THR A 56 -1.92 24.51 25.61
C THR A 56 -3.38 24.37 25.14
N LEU A 57 -3.98 23.19 25.29
CA LEU A 57 -5.39 22.95 24.97
C LEU A 57 -6.30 23.83 25.83
N SER A 58 -6.07 23.85 27.15
CA SER A 58 -6.84 24.70 28.07
C SER A 58 -6.71 26.19 27.73
N GLY A 59 -5.55 26.62 27.23
CA GLY A 59 -5.34 27.99 26.75
C GLY A 59 -6.13 28.31 25.48
N LEU A 60 -6.24 27.37 24.55
CA LEU A 60 -6.99 27.54 23.30
C LEU A 60 -8.50 27.54 23.51
N GLU A 61 -9.01 26.72 24.44
CA GLU A 61 -10.45 26.64 24.75
C GLU A 61 -11.03 27.95 25.30
N VAL A 62 -10.22 28.75 25.99
CA VAL A 62 -10.63 30.04 26.54
C VAL A 62 -10.39 31.22 25.58
N ASP A 63 -9.71 30.98 24.46
CA ASP A 63 -9.44 31.99 23.44
C ASP A 63 -10.66 32.19 22.53
N LYS A 64 -11.32 33.34 22.66
CA LYS A 64 -12.54 33.68 21.91
C LYS A 64 -12.29 33.89 20.43
N GLU A 65 -11.12 34.41 20.06
CA GLU A 65 -10.77 34.64 18.65
C GLU A 65 -10.54 33.30 17.95
N PHE A 66 -9.92 32.34 18.64
CA PHE A 66 -9.74 30.98 18.14
C PHE A 66 -11.06 30.20 18.03
N MET A 67 -11.89 30.24 19.09
CA MET A 67 -13.16 29.50 19.14
C MET A 67 -14.24 30.05 18.20
N GLU A 68 -14.08 31.24 17.64
CA GLU A 68 -14.94 31.75 16.56
C GLU A 68 -14.83 30.90 15.28
N PHE A 69 -13.68 30.24 15.06
CA PHE A 69 -13.39 29.45 13.86
C PHE A 69 -13.21 27.95 14.11
N ALA A 70 -13.12 27.50 15.37
CA ALA A 70 -12.86 26.11 15.73
C ALA A 70 -14.09 25.44 16.38
N ALA A 71 -14.42 24.23 15.92
CA ALA A 71 -15.38 23.34 16.58
C ALA A 71 -14.62 22.17 17.24
N ALA A 72 -14.59 22.12 18.57
CA ALA A 72 -13.83 21.10 19.32
C ALA A 72 -14.58 19.76 19.42
N MET A 73 -13.83 18.66 19.27
CA MET A 73 -14.29 17.29 19.59
C MET A 73 -13.18 16.54 20.33
N GLU A 74 -13.48 15.97 21.50
CA GLU A 74 -12.53 15.18 22.29
C GLU A 74 -12.60 13.67 21.97
N GLU A 75 -11.46 12.98 21.96
CA GLU A 75 -11.39 11.52 21.80
C GLU A 75 -10.45 10.86 22.83
N GLY A 76 -10.79 9.62 23.21
CA GLY A 76 -10.11 8.83 24.24
C GLY A 76 -8.87 8.08 23.75
N GLY A 77 -7.81 8.10 24.56
CA GLY A 77 -6.50 7.52 24.25
C GLY A 77 -6.46 5.99 24.23
N GLY A 78 -5.73 5.42 23.26
CA GLY A 78 -5.43 3.99 23.15
C GLY A 78 -3.92 3.71 23.23
N SER A 79 -3.53 2.66 23.95
CA SER A 79 -2.13 2.31 24.27
C SER A 79 -1.35 1.67 23.12
N SER A 80 -0.04 1.88 23.09
CA SER A 80 0.87 1.29 22.10
C SER A 80 1.63 0.05 22.60
N GLU A 81 1.33 -1.12 22.06
CA GLU A 81 2.30 -2.17 21.75
C GLU A 81 1.82 -2.87 20.46
N MET A 82 2.70 -2.98 19.45
CA MET A 82 2.32 -3.47 18.12
C MET A 82 2.76 -4.92 17.92
N GLU A 83 1.95 -5.85 18.42
CA GLU A 83 2.03 -7.26 18.06
C GLU A 83 1.65 -7.47 16.58
N PRO A 84 2.21 -8.50 15.90
CA PRO A 84 1.77 -8.84 14.55
C PRO A 84 0.29 -9.23 14.56
N MET A 85 -0.53 -8.55 13.77
CA MET A 85 -1.96 -8.85 13.75
C MET A 85 -2.22 -10.11 12.92
N ASN A 86 -2.94 -11.05 13.52
CA ASN A 86 -3.31 -12.30 12.86
C ASN A 86 -4.58 -12.12 12.03
N ILE A 87 -4.53 -12.59 10.79
CA ILE A 87 -5.68 -12.72 9.90
C ILE A 87 -5.90 -14.21 9.68
N ASP A 88 -6.93 -14.74 10.34
CA ASP A 88 -7.29 -16.14 10.16
C ASP A 88 -8.07 -16.34 8.85
N ILE A 89 -7.71 -17.41 8.14
CA ILE A 89 -8.22 -17.82 6.83
C ILE A 89 -8.71 -19.28 6.91
N SER A 90 -9.64 -19.65 6.03
CA SER A 90 -10.01 -21.07 5.84
C SER A 90 -8.88 -21.82 5.14
N ALA A 91 -8.71 -23.11 5.44
CA ALA A 91 -7.60 -23.92 4.93
C ALA A 91 -7.51 -23.92 3.39
N ASP A 92 -8.66 -23.95 2.73
CA ASP A 92 -8.76 -24.14 1.27
C ASP A 92 -8.79 -22.82 0.48
N SER A 93 -8.75 -21.67 1.17
CA SER A 93 -9.01 -20.38 0.54
C SER A 93 -7.75 -19.54 0.28
N LEU A 94 -6.55 -20.08 0.49
CA LEU A 94 -5.31 -19.36 0.23
C LEU A 94 -4.47 -20.07 -0.84
N ASP A 95 -4.64 -19.61 -2.08
CA ASP A 95 -3.84 -20.02 -3.24
C ASP A 95 -2.86 -18.92 -3.65
N CYS A 96 -1.99 -19.23 -4.62
CA CYS A 96 -1.03 -18.28 -5.16
C CYS A 96 -1.70 -17.01 -5.73
N SER A 97 -2.88 -17.17 -6.35
CA SER A 97 -3.67 -16.06 -6.90
C SER A 97 -4.13 -15.10 -5.79
N ALA A 98 -4.69 -15.62 -4.70
CA ALA A 98 -5.12 -14.83 -3.56
C ALA A 98 -3.95 -14.08 -2.92
N VAL A 99 -2.79 -14.73 -2.74
CA VAL A 99 -1.58 -14.06 -2.21
C VAL A 99 -1.16 -12.90 -3.13
N PHE A 100 -1.12 -13.13 -4.44
CA PHE A 100 -0.76 -12.09 -5.41
C PHE A 100 -1.70 -10.89 -5.34
N HIS A 101 -3.01 -11.12 -5.37
CA HIS A 101 -4.00 -10.04 -5.33
C HIS A 101 -4.01 -9.30 -4.00
N VAL A 102 -3.87 -9.99 -2.87
CA VAL A 102 -3.77 -9.36 -1.55
C VAL A 102 -2.54 -8.44 -1.49
N VAL A 103 -1.37 -8.90 -1.94
CA VAL A 103 -0.16 -8.08 -1.96
C VAL A 103 -0.30 -6.91 -2.94
N ALA A 104 -0.92 -7.12 -4.10
CA ALA A 104 -1.15 -6.07 -5.10
C ALA A 104 -2.12 -4.99 -4.59
N ASP A 105 -3.20 -5.38 -3.90
CA ASP A 105 -4.17 -4.46 -3.30
C ASP A 105 -3.54 -3.70 -2.12
N VAL A 106 -2.75 -4.37 -1.28
CA VAL A 106 -1.99 -3.70 -0.20
C VAL A 106 -0.95 -2.74 -0.77
N LEU A 107 -0.30 -3.06 -1.90
CA LEU A 107 0.59 -2.14 -2.59
C LEU A 107 -0.15 -0.89 -3.08
N GLY A 108 -1.34 -1.05 -3.69
CA GLY A 108 -2.19 0.06 -4.10
C GLY A 108 -2.61 0.94 -2.92
N PHE A 109 -3.04 0.30 -1.81
CA PHE A 109 -3.36 0.97 -0.54
C PHE A 109 -2.17 1.78 -0.01
N VAL A 110 -0.98 1.19 0.06
CA VAL A 110 0.23 1.87 0.56
C VAL A 110 0.59 3.07 -0.31
N LEU A 111 0.53 2.92 -1.64
CA LEU A 111 0.82 4.04 -2.53
C LEU A 111 -0.19 5.18 -2.37
N PHE A 112 -1.48 4.86 -2.28
CA PHE A 112 -2.54 5.85 -2.13
C PHE A 112 -2.48 6.54 -0.76
N MET A 113 -2.50 5.79 0.34
CA MET A 113 -2.53 6.34 1.70
C MET A 113 -1.29 7.19 2.04
N HIS A 114 -0.16 6.89 1.41
CA HIS A 114 1.06 7.69 1.55
C HIS A 114 1.22 8.77 0.48
N GLN A 115 0.16 9.12 -0.26
CA GLN A 115 0.13 10.18 -1.27
C GLN A 115 1.20 10.03 -2.37
N GLN A 116 1.55 8.78 -2.72
CA GLN A 116 2.51 8.48 -3.80
C GLN A 116 1.84 8.41 -5.17
N ILE A 117 0.52 8.33 -5.18
CA ILE A 117 -0.33 8.35 -6.37
C ILE A 117 -1.56 9.23 -6.09
N PRO A 118 -2.10 9.93 -7.12
CA PRO A 118 -3.15 10.95 -6.93
C PRO A 118 -4.54 10.39 -6.62
N SER A 119 -4.83 9.15 -7.01
CA SER A 119 -6.09 8.44 -6.76
C SER A 119 -5.80 6.95 -6.55
N VAL A 120 -6.82 6.14 -6.29
CA VAL A 120 -6.61 4.70 -6.11
C VAL A 120 -6.04 4.06 -7.37
N LEU A 121 -5.26 3.00 -7.19
CA LEU A 121 -4.55 2.37 -8.29
C LEU A 121 -5.48 1.91 -9.43
N GLN A 122 -6.71 1.51 -9.10
CA GLN A 122 -7.72 1.14 -10.09
C GLN A 122 -8.04 2.30 -11.03
N ASP A 123 -8.36 3.48 -10.48
CA ASP A 123 -8.72 4.67 -11.25
C ASP A 123 -7.56 5.15 -12.12
N ILE A 124 -6.33 5.13 -11.59
CA ILE A 124 -5.14 5.52 -12.37
C ILE A 124 -4.89 4.54 -13.51
N THR A 125 -5.13 3.25 -13.28
CA THR A 125 -5.02 2.24 -14.33
C THR A 125 -6.03 2.53 -15.43
N GLN A 126 -7.29 2.79 -15.06
CA GLN A 126 -8.34 3.15 -16.00
C GLN A 126 -8.02 4.43 -16.76
N GLU A 127 -7.60 5.50 -16.08
CA GLU A 127 -7.18 6.76 -16.72
C GLU A 127 -6.06 6.53 -17.74
N PHE A 128 -5.07 5.72 -17.38
CA PHE A 128 -3.95 5.41 -18.28
C PHE A 128 -4.40 4.61 -19.51
N ASP A 129 -5.30 3.65 -19.33
CA ASP A 129 -5.85 2.83 -20.41
C ASP A 129 -6.73 3.65 -21.34
N ASP A 130 -7.58 4.52 -20.80
CA ASP A 130 -8.43 5.44 -21.56
C ASP A 130 -7.60 6.41 -22.39
N LEU A 131 -6.58 7.04 -21.78
CA LEU A 131 -5.65 7.92 -22.48
C LEU A 131 -4.88 7.19 -23.59
N SER A 132 -4.43 5.97 -23.31
CA SER A 132 -3.73 5.14 -24.30
C SER A 132 -4.63 4.71 -25.45
N GLY A 133 -5.89 4.38 -25.15
CA GLY A 133 -6.94 4.08 -26.12
C GLY A 133 -7.23 5.28 -27.01
N GLU A 134 -7.49 6.45 -26.42
CA GLU A 134 -7.74 7.71 -27.13
C GLU A 134 -6.55 8.09 -28.02
N PHE A 135 -5.32 7.94 -27.53
CA PHE A 135 -4.14 8.24 -28.32
C PHE A 135 -4.05 7.36 -29.58
N ARG A 136 -4.33 6.06 -29.44
CA ARG A 136 -4.35 5.12 -30.57
C ARG A 136 -5.45 5.47 -31.57
N GLU A 137 -6.63 5.87 -31.10
CA GLU A 137 -7.75 6.30 -31.95
C GLU A 137 -7.39 7.57 -32.73
N LEU A 138 -6.83 8.59 -32.07
CA LEU A 138 -6.36 9.82 -32.72
C LEU A 138 -5.27 9.56 -33.76
N GLU A 139 -4.39 8.56 -33.55
CA GLU A 139 -3.40 8.16 -34.55
C GLU A 139 -4.02 7.49 -35.77
N LEU A 140 -5.06 6.66 -35.57
CA LEU A 140 -5.82 6.04 -36.66
C LEU A 140 -6.64 7.06 -37.46
N GLU A 141 -7.24 8.06 -36.80
CA GLU A 141 -7.97 9.15 -37.47
C GLU A 141 -7.04 9.99 -38.35
N LEU A 142 -5.86 10.35 -37.82
CA LEU A 142 -4.85 11.11 -38.56
C LEU A 142 -4.35 10.36 -39.80
N ALA A 143 -4.24 9.03 -39.72
CA ALA A 143 -3.84 8.19 -40.85
C ALA A 143 -4.92 8.10 -41.95
N LYS A 144 -6.19 8.35 -41.61
CA LYS A 144 -7.33 8.26 -42.55
C LYS A 144 -7.76 9.62 -43.11
N SER A 145 -7.25 10.73 -42.59
CA SER A 145 -7.73 12.07 -42.92
C SER A 145 -7.02 12.68 -44.14
N GLU A 146 -7.38 12.26 -45.35
CA GLU A 146 -7.11 13.06 -46.56
C GLU A 146 -8.28 14.05 -46.76
N GLY A 147 -7.98 15.36 -46.79
CA GLY A 147 -8.99 16.41 -47.05
C GLY A 147 -9.64 17.07 -45.81
N MET A 148 -9.17 16.81 -44.59
CA MET A 148 -9.69 17.48 -43.39
C MET A 148 -9.39 18.98 -43.35
N ALA A 149 -10.38 19.78 -42.93
CA ALA A 149 -10.23 21.21 -42.73
C ALA A 149 -9.11 21.56 -41.73
N LEU A 150 -8.37 22.65 -42.01
CA LEU A 150 -7.23 23.08 -41.18
C LEU A 150 -7.59 23.35 -39.72
N SER A 151 -8.80 23.85 -39.44
CA SER A 151 -9.30 24.07 -38.08
C SER A 151 -9.44 22.77 -37.29
N THR A 152 -10.01 21.74 -37.91
CA THR A 152 -10.17 20.40 -37.30
C THR A 152 -8.82 19.75 -37.08
N ARG A 153 -7.88 19.87 -38.03
CA ARG A 153 -6.51 19.38 -37.89
C ARG A 153 -5.75 20.03 -36.73
N ARG A 154 -5.94 21.34 -36.51
CA ARG A 154 -5.37 22.06 -35.35
C ARG A 154 -5.97 21.57 -34.03
N LYS A 155 -7.29 21.38 -33.97
CA LYS A 155 -7.98 20.87 -32.78
C LYS A 155 -7.51 19.46 -32.41
N GLN A 156 -7.45 18.54 -33.38
CA GLN A 156 -6.91 17.19 -33.16
C GLN A 156 -5.44 17.21 -32.72
N ALA A 157 -4.61 18.07 -33.32
CA ALA A 157 -3.21 18.20 -32.91
C ALA A 157 -3.06 18.71 -31.46
N SER A 158 -3.93 19.62 -30.99
CA SER A 158 -3.96 20.04 -29.58
C SER A 158 -4.34 18.88 -28.68
N ARG A 159 -5.46 18.20 -28.98
CA ARG A 159 -5.94 17.08 -28.17
C ARG A 159 -4.93 15.95 -28.06
N ARG A 160 -4.28 15.58 -29.18
CA ARG A 160 -3.21 14.57 -29.19
C ARG A 160 -2.04 14.96 -28.28
N ARG A 161 -1.68 16.25 -28.19
CA ARG A 161 -0.61 16.71 -27.30
C ARG A 161 -1.01 16.57 -25.83
N GLU A 162 -2.24 16.96 -25.48
CA GLU A 162 -2.79 16.80 -24.12
C GLU A 162 -2.79 15.33 -23.69
N VAL A 163 -3.37 14.45 -24.52
CA VAL A 163 -3.43 13.00 -24.24
C VAL A 163 -2.03 12.43 -24.09
N LYS A 164 -1.10 12.76 -24.99
CA LYS A 164 0.29 12.30 -24.91
C LYS A 164 1.00 12.79 -23.65
N MET A 165 0.70 14.00 -23.18
CA MET A 165 1.25 14.51 -21.92
C MET A 165 0.65 13.76 -20.71
N GLY A 166 -0.64 13.44 -20.74
CA GLY A 166 -1.29 12.59 -19.74
C GLY A 166 -0.66 11.19 -19.65
N ILE A 167 -0.46 10.53 -20.79
CA ILE A 167 0.24 9.24 -20.86
C ILE A 167 1.62 9.35 -20.23
N ARG A 168 2.44 10.31 -20.67
CA ARG A 168 3.82 10.49 -20.16
C ARG A 168 3.87 10.73 -18.65
N ARG A 169 2.84 11.37 -18.08
CA ARG A 169 2.73 11.61 -16.63
C ARG A 169 2.64 10.29 -15.85
N LEU A 170 1.88 9.32 -16.36
CA LEU A 170 1.56 8.06 -15.68
C LEU A 170 2.45 6.88 -16.13
N GLU A 171 2.95 6.91 -17.37
CA GLU A 171 3.64 5.82 -18.08
C GLU A 171 4.74 5.18 -17.23
N LYS A 172 5.59 5.99 -16.60
CA LYS A 172 6.69 5.48 -15.77
C LYS A 172 6.20 4.73 -14.54
N VAL A 173 5.19 5.26 -13.86
CA VAL A 173 4.63 4.65 -12.64
C VAL A 173 3.88 3.38 -12.99
N MET A 174 3.04 3.43 -14.02
CA MET A 174 2.29 2.26 -14.50
C MET A 174 3.22 1.15 -15.00
N GLY A 175 4.25 1.50 -15.77
CA GLY A 175 5.27 0.53 -16.19
C GLY A 175 6.00 -0.12 -15.02
N CYS A 176 6.39 0.66 -14.00
CA CYS A 176 6.99 0.11 -12.78
C CYS A 176 6.03 -0.80 -12.00
N ILE A 177 4.75 -0.43 -11.88
CA ILE A 177 3.73 -1.23 -11.20
C ILE A 177 3.51 -2.55 -11.93
N SER A 178 3.34 -2.53 -13.25
CA SER A 178 3.16 -3.74 -14.05
C SER A 178 4.38 -4.66 -13.96
N ASN A 179 5.59 -4.11 -14.05
CA ASN A 179 6.82 -4.90 -13.91
C ASN A 179 6.99 -5.50 -12.51
N LEU A 180 6.59 -4.78 -11.47
CA LEU A 180 6.62 -5.28 -10.09
C LEU A 180 5.55 -6.36 -9.88
N LYS A 181 4.33 -6.19 -10.40
CA LYS A 181 3.29 -7.22 -10.39
C LYS A 181 3.76 -8.49 -11.10
N ASN A 182 4.37 -8.37 -12.28
CA ASN A 182 4.93 -9.53 -12.99
C ASN A 182 6.03 -10.24 -12.19
N ALA A 183 6.95 -9.49 -11.59
CA ALA A 183 7.98 -10.04 -10.70
C ALA A 183 7.38 -10.76 -9.48
N LEU A 184 6.33 -10.17 -8.89
CA LEU A 184 5.62 -10.73 -7.75
C LEU A 184 4.89 -12.03 -8.12
N GLN A 185 4.20 -12.06 -9.26
CA GLN A 185 3.53 -13.25 -9.77
C GLN A 185 4.56 -14.38 -9.97
N LEU A 186 5.68 -14.07 -10.62
CA LEU A 186 6.75 -15.04 -10.88
C LEU A 186 7.33 -15.63 -9.59
N VAL A 187 7.67 -14.80 -8.59
CA VAL A 187 8.27 -15.31 -7.34
C VAL A 187 7.29 -16.10 -6.49
N ILE A 188 6.00 -15.76 -6.50
CA ILE A 188 4.96 -16.53 -5.79
C ILE A 188 4.76 -17.89 -6.46
N THR A 189 4.81 -17.94 -7.80
CA THR A 189 4.65 -19.18 -8.57
C THR A 189 5.86 -20.10 -8.46
N GLU A 190 7.08 -19.58 -8.61
CA GLU A 190 8.30 -20.40 -8.65
C GLU A 190 8.83 -20.78 -7.27
N VAL A 191 8.51 -19.99 -6.23
CA VAL A 191 9.00 -20.23 -4.86
C VAL A 191 7.84 -20.31 -3.89
N PRO A 192 7.29 -21.51 -3.64
CA PRO A 192 6.21 -21.68 -2.66
C PRO A 192 6.69 -21.29 -1.24
N ASP A 193 7.98 -21.48 -0.97
CA ASP A 193 8.65 -21.25 0.32
C ASP A 193 8.92 -19.77 0.67
N VAL A 194 8.28 -18.81 -0.01
CA VAL A 194 8.36 -17.40 0.39
C VAL A 194 7.73 -17.20 1.77
N GLU A 195 8.57 -16.88 2.77
CA GLU A 195 8.19 -16.68 4.17
C GLU A 195 7.47 -15.34 4.36
N LYS A 196 8.05 -14.27 3.77
CA LYS A 196 7.59 -12.89 3.97
C LYS A 196 7.73 -12.07 2.71
N ILE A 197 6.76 -11.20 2.50
CA ILE A 197 6.80 -10.14 1.50
C ILE A 197 6.77 -8.81 2.24
N SER A 198 7.71 -7.91 1.92
CA SER A 198 7.83 -6.61 2.54
C SER A 198 7.73 -5.49 1.51
N LEU A 199 6.84 -4.52 1.77
CA LEU A 199 6.72 -3.28 1.02
C LEU A 199 7.34 -2.17 1.86
N VAL A 200 8.44 -1.61 1.37
CA VAL A 200 9.21 -0.57 2.08
C VAL A 200 9.06 0.75 1.36
N LEU A 201 8.51 1.75 2.04
CA LEU A 201 8.38 3.11 1.53
C LEU A 201 9.46 4.01 2.15
N GLY A 202 10.29 4.65 1.35
CA GLY A 202 11.33 5.56 1.82
C GLY A 202 12.43 5.85 0.79
N PRO A 203 13.47 6.64 1.14
CA PRO A 203 14.58 6.93 0.24
C PRO A 203 15.38 5.69 -0.20
N SER A 204 15.46 4.68 0.68
CA SER A 204 16.13 3.40 0.44
C SER A 204 15.57 2.33 1.38
N PRO A 205 15.74 1.02 1.09
CA PRO A 205 15.31 -0.04 2.00
C PRO A 205 15.93 0.03 3.42
N LEU A 206 17.12 0.63 3.56
CA LEU A 206 17.81 0.80 4.85
C LEU A 206 17.34 2.04 5.65
N ARG A 207 16.65 2.97 4.97
CA ARG A 207 16.07 4.17 5.57
C ARG A 207 14.55 4.19 5.29
N PRO A 208 13.80 3.23 5.84
CA PRO A 208 12.35 3.20 5.67
C PRO A 208 11.70 4.38 6.39
N LEU A 209 10.72 4.99 5.74
CA LEU A 209 9.71 5.84 6.39
C LEU A 209 8.60 4.94 6.95
N HIS A 210 8.12 4.02 6.11
CA HIS A 210 7.12 3.01 6.48
C HIS A 210 7.53 1.64 5.94
N THR A 211 7.18 0.58 6.66
CA THR A 211 7.43 -0.80 6.24
C THR A 211 6.18 -1.62 6.53
N TYR A 212 5.71 -2.36 5.52
CA TYR A 212 4.59 -3.27 5.60
C TYR A 212 5.11 -4.67 5.36
N GLU A 213 4.77 -5.61 6.22
CA GLU A 213 5.20 -7.00 6.12
C GLU A 213 3.99 -7.91 6.12
N LEU A 214 3.92 -8.76 5.09
CA LEU A 214 2.89 -9.78 4.93
C LEU A 214 3.56 -11.14 5.04
N SER A 215 3.14 -11.92 6.02
CA SER A 215 3.60 -13.30 6.22
C SER A 215 2.47 -14.27 5.85
N PHE A 216 2.75 -15.22 4.98
CA PHE A 216 1.77 -16.22 4.53
C PHE A 216 2.19 -17.63 4.97
N PRO A 217 1.24 -18.56 5.15
CA PRO A 217 1.54 -19.99 5.34
C PRO A 217 2.42 -20.54 4.22
N LEU A 218 3.28 -21.51 4.56
CA LEU A 218 4.26 -22.10 3.64
C LEU A 218 3.61 -23.01 2.59
N GLU A 219 2.55 -23.72 2.97
CA GLU A 219 1.76 -24.57 2.07
C GLU A 219 0.72 -23.73 1.35
N LYS A 220 0.96 -23.46 0.06
CA LYS A 220 0.05 -22.74 -0.83
C LYS A 220 -0.43 -23.70 -1.90
N SER A 221 -1.73 -23.70 -2.20
CA SER A 221 -2.22 -24.39 -3.38
C SER A 221 -1.83 -23.62 -4.64
N PHE A 222 -1.46 -24.37 -5.69
CA PHE A 222 -1.18 -23.80 -6.99
C PHE A 222 -2.49 -23.64 -7.78
N SER A 223 -2.80 -22.41 -8.16
CA SER A 223 -3.80 -22.10 -9.19
C SER A 223 -3.06 -21.54 -10.40
N GLY A 224 -3.28 -22.13 -11.57
CA GLY A 224 -2.64 -21.68 -12.82
C GLY A 224 -3.22 -20.37 -13.38
N ASP A 225 -4.39 -19.95 -12.90
CA ASP A 225 -5.04 -18.69 -13.29
C ASP A 225 -4.94 -17.67 -12.15
N PHE A 226 -4.39 -16.50 -12.45
CA PHE A 226 -4.32 -15.34 -11.56
C PHE A 226 -5.52 -14.41 -11.75
N GLY A 227 -6.64 -14.90 -12.30
CA GLY A 227 -7.92 -14.22 -12.29
C GLY A 227 -8.33 -13.77 -10.88
N ARG A 228 -8.93 -12.59 -10.78
CA ARG A 228 -9.36 -12.03 -9.48
C ARG A 228 -10.52 -12.85 -8.92
N THR A 229 -10.37 -13.37 -7.71
CA THR A 229 -11.40 -14.20 -7.05
C THR A 229 -12.10 -13.42 -5.92
N LYS A 230 -13.35 -13.78 -5.61
CA LYS A 230 -14.09 -13.21 -4.46
C LYS A 230 -13.37 -13.42 -3.12
N VAL A 231 -12.63 -14.53 -3.01
CA VAL A 231 -11.82 -14.87 -1.85
C VAL A 231 -10.68 -13.86 -1.71
N ALA A 232 -9.93 -13.62 -2.79
CA ALA A 232 -8.86 -12.64 -2.81
C ALA A 232 -9.37 -11.25 -2.42
N GLU A 233 -10.48 -10.80 -3.00
CA GLU A 233 -11.09 -9.51 -2.64
C GLU A 233 -11.47 -9.39 -1.16
N THR A 234 -12.03 -10.46 -0.59
CA THR A 234 -12.43 -10.49 0.82
C THR A 234 -11.22 -10.45 1.74
N LEU A 235 -10.15 -11.16 1.38
CA LEU A 235 -8.89 -11.13 2.10
C LEU A 235 -8.19 -9.78 1.98
N SER A 236 -8.18 -9.17 0.79
CA SER A 236 -7.64 -7.81 0.56
C SER A 236 -8.34 -6.79 1.45
N ARG A 237 -9.68 -6.80 1.47
CA ARG A 237 -10.47 -5.94 2.37
C ARG A 237 -10.09 -6.20 3.83
N LYS A 238 -10.09 -7.45 4.27
CA LYS A 238 -9.73 -7.79 5.66
C LYS A 238 -8.32 -7.31 6.02
N ALA A 239 -7.35 -7.45 5.12
CA ALA A 239 -5.98 -6.99 5.28
C ALA A 239 -5.89 -5.46 5.41
N ILE A 240 -6.50 -4.73 4.47
CA ILE A 240 -6.51 -3.26 4.48
C ILE A 240 -7.22 -2.72 5.73
N ARG A 241 -8.37 -3.31 6.12
CA ARG A 241 -9.10 -2.91 7.34
C ARG A 241 -8.23 -3.08 8.58
N THR A 242 -7.51 -4.19 8.65
CA THR A 242 -6.60 -4.49 9.76
C THR A 242 -5.47 -3.45 9.81
N LEU A 243 -4.88 -3.12 8.67
CA LEU A 243 -3.84 -2.07 8.59
C LEU A 243 -4.38 -0.70 9.03
N ILE A 244 -5.58 -0.33 8.62
CA ILE A 244 -6.21 0.93 9.05
C ILE A 244 -6.44 0.92 10.55
N SER A 245 -6.96 -0.17 11.14
CA SER A 245 -7.15 -0.27 12.60
C SER A 245 -5.85 -0.25 13.39
N MET A 246 -4.74 -0.65 12.75
CA MET A 246 -3.40 -0.52 13.32
C MET A 246 -2.91 0.94 13.31
N GLY A 247 -3.52 1.82 12.49
CA GLY A 247 -3.09 3.21 12.30
C GLY A 247 -2.24 3.41 11.05
N ALA A 248 -2.19 2.45 10.12
CA ALA A 248 -1.44 2.60 8.88
C ALA A 248 -2.04 3.69 7.99
N GLY A 249 -1.19 4.60 7.49
CA GLY A 249 -1.62 5.74 6.68
C GLY A 249 -1.96 7.00 7.49
N SER A 250 -1.88 6.95 8.83
CA SER A 250 -2.08 8.12 9.69
C SER A 250 -0.93 9.13 9.67
N ASP A 251 0.26 8.69 9.25
CA ASP A 251 1.40 9.56 8.98
C ASP A 251 1.70 9.52 7.49
N SER A 252 1.65 10.68 6.84
CA SER A 252 2.06 10.86 5.45
C SER A 252 3.12 11.95 5.38
N TYR A 253 4.20 11.66 4.64
CA TYR A 253 5.30 12.61 4.43
C TYR A 253 5.08 13.37 3.14
N VAL A 254 5.33 14.68 3.19
CA VAL A 254 5.25 15.53 2.00
C VAL A 254 6.34 15.14 1.01
N GLY A 255 5.92 14.80 -0.21
CA GLY A 255 6.81 14.60 -1.36
C GLY A 255 6.87 13.16 -1.89
N SER A 256 7.30 13.04 -3.16
CA SER A 256 7.47 11.74 -3.80
C SER A 256 8.63 10.97 -3.18
N THR A 257 8.40 9.73 -2.78
CA THR A 257 9.44 8.80 -2.32
C THR A 257 9.44 7.53 -3.19
N LYS A 258 10.11 6.47 -2.73
CA LYS A 258 10.22 5.21 -3.46
C LYS A 258 9.59 4.07 -2.66
N LEU A 259 8.89 3.19 -3.35
CA LEU A 259 8.41 1.92 -2.83
C LEU A 259 9.28 0.79 -3.38
N PHE A 260 9.82 -0.01 -2.46
CA PHE A 260 10.63 -1.19 -2.73
C PHE A 260 9.87 -2.44 -2.31
N LEU A 261 9.86 -3.47 -3.16
CA LEU A 261 9.41 -4.81 -2.83
C LEU A 261 10.61 -5.67 -2.40
N LEU A 262 10.54 -6.25 -1.22
CA LEU A 262 11.50 -7.23 -0.72
C LEU A 262 10.79 -8.55 -0.42
N VAL A 263 11.48 -9.65 -0.63
CA VAL A 263 10.96 -11.00 -0.38
C VAL A 263 11.97 -11.77 0.46
N LYS A 264 11.52 -12.43 1.52
CA LYS A 264 12.34 -13.35 2.32
C LYS A 264 12.09 -14.76 1.83
N ALA A 265 13.13 -15.38 1.27
CA ALA A 265 13.05 -16.65 0.56
C ALA A 265 14.35 -17.44 0.75
N PRO A 266 14.36 -18.75 0.43
CA PRO A 266 15.56 -19.57 0.52
C PRO A 266 16.72 -19.00 -0.30
N SER A 267 17.96 -19.16 0.18
CA SER A 267 19.15 -18.60 -0.47
C SER A 267 19.45 -19.14 -1.88
N HIS A 268 18.81 -20.25 -2.27
CA HIS A 268 18.88 -20.82 -3.62
C HIS A 268 17.92 -20.17 -4.63
N LEU A 269 17.03 -19.25 -4.23
CA LEU A 269 16.16 -18.51 -5.16
C LEU A 269 17.01 -17.77 -6.21
N SER A 270 16.73 -18.02 -7.49
CA SER A 270 17.45 -17.44 -8.63
C SER A 270 16.49 -16.84 -9.65
N LEU A 271 16.12 -15.57 -9.45
CA LEU A 271 15.34 -14.78 -10.40
C LEU A 271 16.08 -13.48 -10.78
N PRO A 272 17.25 -13.57 -11.46
CA PRO A 272 18.19 -12.44 -11.59
C PRO A 272 17.64 -11.24 -12.37
N LEU A 273 16.66 -11.45 -13.26
CA LEU A 273 15.98 -10.38 -13.99
C LEU A 273 15.07 -9.53 -13.09
N HIS A 274 14.61 -10.09 -11.97
CA HIS A 274 13.60 -9.47 -11.12
C HIS A 274 14.08 -9.22 -9.68
N PHE A 275 14.93 -10.07 -9.14
CA PHE A 275 15.34 -10.06 -7.74
C PHE A 275 16.85 -10.11 -7.58
N LEU A 276 17.36 -9.32 -6.62
CA LEU A 276 18.76 -9.26 -6.25
C LEU A 276 18.92 -9.70 -4.78
N PRO A 277 19.81 -10.67 -4.47
CA PRO A 277 20.03 -11.11 -3.10
C PRO A 277 20.63 -9.99 -2.24
N LYS A 278 20.23 -9.97 -0.96
CA LYS A 278 20.62 -8.98 0.05
C LYS A 278 21.05 -9.69 1.34
N ARG A 279 22.17 -10.44 1.26
CA ARG A 279 22.68 -11.30 2.35
C ARG A 279 22.95 -10.54 3.65
N ASP A 280 23.45 -9.30 3.55
CA ASP A 280 23.77 -8.47 4.72
C ASP A 280 22.67 -7.47 5.11
N PHE A 281 21.50 -7.54 4.45
CA PHE A 281 20.43 -6.60 4.75
C PHE A 281 19.81 -6.88 6.12
N ARG A 282 19.93 -5.91 7.00
CA ARG A 282 19.30 -5.88 8.32
C ARG A 282 18.31 -4.74 8.35
N GLN A 283 17.07 -5.06 8.69
CA GLN A 283 16.02 -4.05 8.82
C GLN A 283 16.36 -3.07 9.93
N ASN A 284 15.92 -1.83 9.75
CA ASN A 284 16.18 -0.76 10.70
C ASN A 284 15.34 -0.96 11.97
N LYS A 285 15.98 -1.26 13.10
CA LYS A 285 15.32 -1.52 14.39
C LYS A 285 14.57 -0.31 14.96
N LYS A 286 14.84 0.91 14.49
CA LYS A 286 14.19 2.15 14.98
C LYS A 286 12.80 2.38 14.36
N LYS A 287 12.43 1.63 13.32
CA LYS A 287 11.13 1.75 12.65
C LYS A 287 10.41 0.41 12.76
N VAL A 288 9.27 0.41 13.46
CA VAL A 288 8.45 -0.78 13.64
C VAL A 288 7.63 -1.02 12.37
N PRO A 289 7.71 -2.21 11.74
CA PRO A 289 6.91 -2.52 10.57
C PRO A 289 5.46 -2.86 10.93
N TRP A 290 4.52 -2.47 10.07
CA TRP A 290 3.13 -2.95 10.08
C TRP A 290 3.11 -4.41 9.66
N ARG A 291 2.93 -5.33 10.61
CA ARG A 291 3.01 -6.77 10.39
C ARG A 291 1.63 -7.42 10.33
N LEU A 292 1.29 -7.97 9.17
CA LEU A 292 0.15 -8.86 8.99
C LEU A 292 0.63 -10.31 8.89
N ARG A 293 0.04 -11.18 9.70
CA ARG A 293 0.29 -12.63 9.66
C ARG A 293 -0.99 -13.35 9.25
N PHE A 294 -0.96 -13.97 8.08
CA PHE A 294 -2.05 -14.81 7.61
C PHE A 294 -1.89 -16.23 8.18
N ARG A 295 -2.94 -16.78 8.79
CA ARG A 295 -2.94 -18.12 9.41
C ARG A 295 -4.09 -18.97 8.89
N CYS A 296 -3.86 -20.26 8.66
CA CYS A 296 -4.95 -21.21 8.38
C CYS A 296 -5.45 -21.81 9.70
N ARG A 297 -6.79 -21.87 9.88
CA ARG A 297 -7.42 -22.29 11.14
C ARG A 297 -7.27 -23.78 11.51
N THR A 298 -6.77 -24.64 10.62
CA THR A 298 -6.86 -26.10 10.77
C THR A 298 -5.69 -26.78 11.50
N ARG A 299 -4.72 -26.07 12.09
CA ARG A 299 -3.55 -26.72 12.72
C ARG A 299 -3.30 -26.44 14.21
N ASP A 300 -4.20 -25.74 14.90
CA ASP A 300 -4.05 -25.51 16.36
C ASP A 300 -4.84 -26.51 17.23
N VAL A 301 -5.45 -27.57 16.66
CA VAL A 301 -6.35 -28.50 17.40
C VAL A 301 -5.73 -29.88 17.69
N GLU A 302 -4.55 -30.21 17.18
CA GLU A 302 -3.92 -31.52 17.47
C GLU A 302 -2.53 -31.34 18.08
N MET A 303 -2.46 -31.06 19.39
CA MET A 303 -1.34 -31.44 20.29
C MET A 303 -1.66 -31.13 21.76
N ASN A 304 -2.91 -31.34 22.19
CA ASN A 304 -3.21 -31.29 23.62
C ASN A 304 -4.23 -32.37 24.01
N ASP A 305 -3.88 -33.62 23.75
CA ASP A 305 -4.40 -34.78 24.45
C ASP A 305 -3.53 -36.00 24.11
N GLN A 306 -2.54 -36.32 24.96
CA GLN A 306 -2.37 -37.65 25.56
C GLN A 306 -1.12 -37.74 26.48
N PRO A 307 -1.15 -38.66 27.46
CA PRO A 307 -0.39 -38.57 28.71
C PRO A 307 1.01 -39.17 28.63
N ASN A 308 1.86 -38.75 29.58
CA ASN A 308 3.13 -39.36 29.93
C ASN A 308 3.09 -40.90 29.88
N ASP A 309 3.95 -41.50 29.07
CA ASP A 309 5.04 -42.36 29.57
C ASP A 309 5.90 -42.91 28.40
N CYS A 310 7.15 -43.24 28.75
CA CYS A 310 8.11 -44.11 28.05
C CYS A 310 9.27 -43.43 27.29
N VAL A 311 10.44 -43.57 27.91
CA VAL A 311 11.81 -43.32 27.43
C VAL A 311 12.17 -44.25 26.26
N GLY A 312 12.81 -43.71 25.20
CA GLY A 312 13.46 -44.54 24.17
C GLY A 312 13.83 -43.82 22.88
N SER A 313 15.05 -43.26 22.86
CA SER A 313 15.87 -42.85 21.71
C SER A 313 15.37 -43.14 20.28
N ALA A 314 15.08 -42.07 19.51
CA ALA A 314 15.24 -42.00 18.06
C ALA A 314 15.45 -40.53 17.68
N GLY A 315 16.43 -40.26 16.82
CA GLY A 315 16.97 -38.92 16.55
C GLY A 315 15.90 -37.89 16.20
N PHE A 316 15.89 -36.80 16.96
CA PHE A 316 15.27 -35.55 16.53
C PHE A 316 16.06 -35.06 15.32
N GLU A 317 15.50 -35.25 14.12
CA GLU A 317 15.92 -34.52 12.94
C GLU A 317 15.76 -33.03 13.26
N GLU A 318 16.89 -32.41 13.58
CA GLU A 318 17.07 -30.98 13.65
C GLU A 318 16.65 -30.42 12.28
N SER A 319 15.43 -29.88 12.24
CA SER A 319 14.82 -29.28 11.06
C SER A 319 15.83 -28.35 10.43
N THR A 320 16.35 -28.74 9.26
CA THR A 320 17.37 -28.00 8.52
C THR A 320 16.97 -26.54 8.50
N SER A 321 17.72 -25.67 9.19
CA SER A 321 17.47 -24.24 9.18
C SER A 321 17.60 -23.79 7.72
N LYS A 322 16.46 -23.59 7.03
CA LYS A 322 16.50 -23.07 5.66
C LYS A 322 17.20 -21.72 5.75
N ASP A 323 18.35 -21.59 5.10
CA ASP A 323 19.12 -20.35 5.01
C ASP A 323 18.28 -19.33 4.23
N MET A 324 17.41 -18.63 4.95
CA MET A 324 16.48 -17.64 4.39
C MET A 324 17.18 -16.28 4.33
N ILE A 325 17.22 -15.69 3.14
CA ILE A 325 17.80 -14.37 2.92
C ILE A 325 16.77 -13.42 2.31
N TRP A 326 17.04 -12.12 2.39
CA TRP A 326 16.24 -11.10 1.71
C TRP A 326 16.65 -10.97 0.26
N PHE A 327 15.67 -10.79 -0.62
CA PHE A 327 15.82 -10.45 -2.02
C PHE A 327 15.09 -9.15 -2.30
N GLN A 328 15.73 -8.21 -2.98
CA GLN A 328 15.12 -6.94 -3.38
C GLN A 328 14.67 -7.02 -4.83
N CYS A 329 13.43 -6.66 -5.11
CA CYS A 329 12.95 -6.47 -6.47
C CYS A 329 13.72 -5.34 -7.17
N ARG A 330 14.10 -5.54 -8.44
CA ARG A 330 14.78 -4.55 -9.27
C ARG A 330 13.86 -3.40 -9.65
N HIS A 331 12.57 -3.69 -9.77
CA HIS A 331 11.54 -2.70 -10.11
C HIS A 331 11.18 -1.90 -8.86
N THR A 332 11.40 -0.59 -8.94
CA THR A 332 11.11 0.36 -7.85
C THR A 332 10.09 1.37 -8.34
N ILE A 333 9.00 1.54 -7.60
CA ILE A 333 7.98 2.53 -7.91
C ILE A 333 8.42 3.85 -7.28
N LYS A 334 8.52 4.90 -8.08
CA LYS A 334 8.72 6.26 -7.58
C LYS A 334 7.35 6.95 -7.58
N GLY A 335 6.95 7.51 -6.44
CA GLY A 335 5.69 8.25 -6.35
C GLY A 335 5.63 9.41 -7.36
N LEU A 336 4.42 9.74 -7.78
CA LEU A 336 4.16 10.97 -8.50
C LEU A 336 4.27 12.11 -7.50
N ALA A 337 5.00 13.18 -7.84
CA ALA A 337 4.88 14.40 -7.05
C ALA A 337 3.43 14.88 -7.21
N CYS A 338 2.68 14.96 -6.12
CA CYS A 338 1.35 15.56 -6.14
C CYS A 338 1.57 17.04 -6.47
N GLY A 339 1.47 17.37 -7.76
CA GLY A 339 1.66 18.70 -8.26
C GLY A 339 0.61 19.60 -7.62
N ILE A 340 1.07 20.69 -7.03
CA ILE A 340 0.26 21.90 -6.92
C ILE A 340 -0.23 22.17 -8.34
N SER A 341 -1.49 21.90 -8.65
CA SER A 341 -2.09 22.52 -9.82
C SER A 341 -1.89 24.02 -9.62
N PRO A 342 -1.38 24.77 -10.61
CA PRO A 342 -1.50 26.22 -10.52
C PRO A 342 -2.99 26.49 -10.35
N SER A 343 -3.32 27.32 -9.37
CA SER A 343 -4.65 27.91 -9.26
C SER A 343 -5.06 28.33 -10.67
N GLU A 344 -6.17 27.81 -11.16
CA GLU A 344 -6.86 28.46 -12.26
C GLU A 344 -7.25 29.84 -11.70
N ASP A 345 -6.72 30.88 -12.35
CA ASP A 345 -6.82 32.29 -11.98
C ASP A 345 -8.27 32.76 -11.78
#